data_AF-A0A392PEL4-F1
#
_entry.id   AF-A0A392PEL4-F1
#
_cell.length_a   1.000
_cell.length_b   1.000
_cell.length_c   1.000
_cell.angle_alpha   90.00
_cell.angle_beta   90.00
_cell.angle_gamma   90.00
#
_symmetry.space_group_name_H-M   'P 1'
#
loop_
_entity.id
_entity.type
_entity.pdbx_description
1 polymer ?
#
loop_
_entity_poly.entity_id
_entity_poly.type
_entity_poly.pdbx_seq_one_letter_code
_entity_poly.pdbx_strand_id
1 'polypeptide(L)'
;LAGENALERYDSSAYGQVLSTSGLSAFTYLRINKRLLEGENWRQFVDFVLSMSDGGKQRLSESDSYGTDLYVGHIKGIKETEVIIEIALV
;
A
#
# COMPACT_ATOMS: atom_id res chain seq x y z
N LEU A 1 -19.04 3.58 7.95
CA LEU A 1 -18.35 4.87 7.72
C LEU A 1 -17.05 4.58 6.98
N ALA A 2 -16.66 5.37 5.98
CA ALA A 2 -15.35 5.22 5.34
C ALA A 2 -14.39 6.33 5.81
N GLY A 3 -13.09 6.07 5.78
CA GLY A 3 -12.08 7.05 6.21
C GLY A 3 -10.77 6.96 5.43
N GLU A 4 -9.88 7.91 5.67
CA GLU A 4 -8.55 8.00 5.09
C GLU A 4 -7.57 8.64 6.08
N ASN A 5 -6.27 8.45 5.89
CA ASN A 5 -5.25 9.17 6.67
C ASN A 5 -5.03 10.57 6.09
N ALA A 6 -4.96 11.57 6.97
CA ALA A 6 -4.69 12.96 6.56
C ALA A 6 -3.22 13.20 6.19
N LEU A 7 -2.30 12.45 6.82
CA LEU A 7 -0.86 12.60 6.66
C LEU A 7 -0.22 11.23 6.43
N GLU A 8 0.89 11.22 5.69
CA GLU A 8 1.71 10.03 5.47
C GLU A 8 2.33 9.53 6.79
N ARG A 9 2.03 8.27 7.14
CA ARG A 9 2.49 7.63 8.39
C ARG A 9 2.68 6.14 8.20
N TYR A 10 3.82 5.61 8.65
CA TYR A 10 4.18 4.20 8.48
C TYR A 10 4.36 3.47 9.81
N ASP A 11 4.08 4.14 10.92
CA ASP A 11 4.29 3.61 12.25
C ASP A 11 3.06 2.87 12.79
N SER A 12 3.30 1.83 13.58
CA SER A 12 2.24 1.01 14.21
C SER A 12 1.25 1.82 15.05
N SER A 13 1.65 2.96 15.62
CA SER A 13 0.76 3.78 16.44
C SER A 13 -0.32 4.47 15.60
N ALA A 14 0.04 4.97 14.41
CA ALA A 14 -0.90 5.55 13.46
C ALA A 14 -1.89 4.49 12.95
N TYR A 15 -1.41 3.29 12.61
CA TYR A 15 -2.26 2.18 12.21
C TYR A 15 -3.24 1.75 13.32
N GLY A 16 -2.77 1.69 14.57
CA GLY A 16 -3.60 1.36 15.73
C GLY A 16 -4.74 2.34 15.98
N GLN A 17 -4.55 3.63 15.68
CA GLN A 17 -5.63 4.64 15.76
C GLN A 17 -6.73 4.39 14.73
N VAL A 18 -6.38 3.94 13.53
CA VAL A 18 -7.37 3.59 12.51
C VAL A 18 -8.15 2.36 12.97
N LEU A 19 -7.47 1.33 13.45
CA LEU A 19 -8.10 0.09 13.92
C LEU A 19 -9.03 0.30 15.13
N SER A 20 -8.77 1.30 15.97
CA SER A 20 -9.63 1.62 17.13
C SER A 20 -10.86 2.47 16.77
N THR A 21 -10.98 2.94 15.53
CA THR A 21 -12.11 3.75 15.07
C THR A 21 -13.35 2.87 14.87
N SER A 22 -14.37 3.06 15.71
CA SER A 22 -15.61 2.28 15.65
C SER A 22 -16.51 2.69 14.46
N GLY A 23 -17.21 1.71 13.88
CA GLY A 23 -18.15 1.93 12.76
C GLY A 23 -17.47 2.19 11.41
N LEU A 24 -16.14 2.05 11.34
CA LEU A 24 -15.38 2.11 10.10
C LEU A 24 -15.62 0.83 9.28
N SER A 25 -16.18 0.98 8.09
CA SER A 25 -16.49 -0.09 7.14
C SER A 25 -15.47 -0.20 6.01
N ALA A 26 -14.69 0.86 5.77
CA ALA A 26 -13.64 0.91 4.76
C ALA A 26 -12.61 1.98 5.12
N PHE A 27 -11.36 1.78 4.70
CA PHE A 27 -10.29 2.75 4.86
C PHE A 27 -9.44 2.85 3.60
N THR A 28 -9.27 4.06 3.08
CA THR A 28 -8.39 4.35 1.95
C THR A 28 -7.06 4.87 2.48
N TYR A 29 -5.99 4.10 2.31
CA TYR A 29 -4.66 4.53 2.73
C TYR A 29 -3.99 5.38 1.62
N LEU A 30 -3.67 6.63 1.95
CA LEU A 30 -3.04 7.62 1.09
C LEU A 30 -1.55 7.77 1.45
N ARG A 31 -0.59 7.51 0.56
CA ARG A 31 -0.65 7.05 -0.84
C ARG A 31 0.46 6.01 -1.04
N ILE A 32 0.26 5.06 -1.96
CA ILE A 32 1.34 4.16 -2.40
C ILE A 32 2.52 4.98 -2.92
N ASN A 33 3.68 4.77 -2.31
CA ASN A 33 4.94 5.38 -2.73
C ASN A 33 6.12 4.46 -2.35
N LYS A 34 7.33 4.86 -2.74
CA LYS A 34 8.53 4.05 -2.50
C LYS A 34 8.77 3.74 -1.02
N ARG A 35 8.57 4.73 -0.14
CA ARG A 35 8.79 4.59 1.30
C ARG A 35 7.83 3.61 1.95
N LEU A 36 6.56 3.58 1.51
CA LEU A 36 5.59 2.58 1.97
C LEU A 36 6.05 1.14 1.67
N LEU A 37 6.74 0.94 0.56
CA LEU A 37 7.21 -0.36 0.08
C LEU A 37 8.60 -0.74 0.60
N GLU A 38 9.19 0.07 1.50
CA GLU A 38 10.50 -0.24 2.12
C GLU A 38 10.31 -1.20 3.29
N GLY A 39 11.16 -2.24 3.34
CA GLY A 39 11.20 -3.32 4.34
C GLY A 39 10.25 -3.23 5.53
N GLU A 40 10.62 -2.45 6.55
CA GLU A 40 9.85 -2.36 7.80
C GLU A 40 8.48 -1.68 7.61
N ASN A 41 8.41 -0.61 6.83
CA ASN A 41 7.15 0.10 6.57
C ASN A 41 6.15 -0.81 5.86
N TRP A 42 6.65 -1.61 4.91
CA TRP A 42 5.83 -2.60 4.23
C TRP A 42 5.31 -3.65 5.21
N ARG A 43 6.16 -4.21 6.06
CA ARG A 43 5.75 -5.19 7.08
C ARG A 43 4.67 -4.63 8.01
N GLN A 44 4.83 -3.39 8.49
CA GLN A 44 3.83 -2.74 9.34
C GLN A 44 2.52 -2.45 8.61
N PHE A 45 2.59 -2.06 7.33
CA PHE A 45 1.40 -1.84 6.51
C PHE A 45 0.63 -3.14 6.26
N VAL A 46 1.30 -4.25 5.98
CA VAL A 46 0.64 -5.55 5.80
C VAL A 46 -0.03 -6.01 7.10
N ASP A 47 0.64 -5.87 8.26
CA ASP A 47 0.06 -6.19 9.57
C ASP A 47 -1.20 -5.35 9.86
N PHE A 48 -1.18 -4.06 9.49
CA PHE A 48 -2.34 -3.19 9.54
C PHE A 48 -3.50 -3.69 8.66
N VAL A 49 -3.23 -4.03 7.39
CA VAL A 49 -4.27 -4.51 6.45
C VAL A 49 -4.89 -5.82 6.94
N LEU A 50 -4.09 -6.76 7.42
CA LEU A 50 -4.58 -8.02 8.00
C LEU A 50 -5.46 -7.77 9.22
N SER A 51 -5.01 -6.90 10.11
CA SER A 51 -5.78 -6.50 11.29
C SER A 51 -7.12 -5.86 10.92
N MET A 52 -7.20 -5.12 9.80
CA MET A 52 -8.44 -4.54 9.30
C MET A 52 -9.39 -5.59 8.70
N SER A 53 -8.85 -6.60 8.01
CA SER A 53 -9.65 -7.63 7.32
C SER A 53 -10.31 -8.66 8.24
N ASP A 54 -9.69 -8.98 9.38
CA ASP A 54 -10.03 -10.17 10.18
C ASP A 54 -10.57 -9.83 11.58
N GLY A 55 -11.01 -8.58 11.78
CA GLY A 55 -11.43 -8.10 13.11
C GLY A 55 -10.29 -8.09 14.15
N GLY A 56 -9.03 -7.99 13.69
CA GLY A 56 -7.85 -7.73 14.54
C GLY A 56 -7.20 -8.93 15.23
N LYS A 57 -7.29 -10.17 14.70
CA LYS A 57 -6.84 -11.37 15.45
C LYS A 57 -5.70 -12.21 14.87
N GLN A 58 -5.13 -11.90 13.71
CA GLN A 58 -4.01 -12.70 13.18
C GLN A 58 -2.76 -11.84 12.92
N ARG A 59 -1.69 -12.18 13.65
CA ARG A 59 -0.32 -11.73 13.34
C ARG A 59 0.15 -12.43 12.08
N LEU A 60 0.91 -11.72 11.24
CA LEU A 60 1.60 -12.28 10.09
C LEU A 60 2.31 -13.60 10.44
N SER A 61 2.17 -14.61 9.57
CA SER A 61 2.95 -15.83 9.69
C SER A 61 4.44 -15.51 9.59
N GLU A 62 5.31 -16.34 10.18
CA GLU A 62 6.76 -16.13 10.07
C GLU A 62 7.21 -16.06 8.61
N SER A 63 6.55 -16.84 7.74
CA SER A 63 6.76 -16.87 6.29
C SER A 63 6.49 -15.54 5.58
N ASP A 64 5.51 -14.78 6.06
CA ASP A 64 5.12 -13.49 5.47
C ASP A 64 5.89 -12.32 6.11
N SER A 65 6.71 -12.60 7.12
CA SER A 65 7.43 -11.59 7.89
C SER A 65 8.84 -11.28 7.37
N TYR A 66 9.38 -12.12 6.47
CA TYR A 66 10.68 -11.90 5.82
C TYR A 66 10.52 -11.38 4.39
N GLY A 67 11.47 -10.53 3.98
CA GLY A 67 11.60 -10.16 2.57
C GLY A 67 11.93 -11.39 1.74
N THR A 68 11.21 -11.61 0.64
CA THR A 68 11.61 -12.61 -0.35
C THR A 68 12.69 -12.00 -1.26
N ASP A 69 13.69 -12.78 -1.64
CA ASP A 69 14.71 -12.37 -2.62
C ASP A 69 14.15 -12.43 -4.06
N LEU A 70 12.86 -12.15 -4.21
CA LEU A 70 12.15 -12.24 -5.46
C LEU A 70 12.59 -11.08 -6.35
N TYR A 71 13.50 -11.37 -7.27
CA TYR A 71 13.91 -10.42 -8.30
C TYR A 71 12.73 -10.12 -9.23
N VAL A 72 12.06 -8.99 -9.01
CA VAL A 72 11.12 -8.42 -9.97
C VAL A 72 11.92 -7.62 -10.99
N GLY A 73 12.30 -8.30 -12.07
CA GLY A 73 13.04 -7.69 -13.17
C GLY A 73 12.29 -6.53 -13.83
N HIS A 74 13.02 -5.53 -14.30
CA HIS A 74 12.46 -4.49 -15.16
C HIS A 74 11.95 -5.15 -16.45
N ILE A 75 10.67 -4.97 -16.79
CA ILE A 75 10.17 -5.34 -18.12
C ILE A 75 10.87 -4.41 -19.13
N LYS A 76 12.00 -4.84 -19.69
CA LYS A 76 12.60 -4.20 -20.85
C LYS A 76 11.70 -4.51 -22.04
N GLY A 77 10.98 -3.49 -22.53
CA GLY A 77 10.28 -3.61 -23.81
C GLY A 77 8.85 -3.06 -23.88
N ILE A 78 8.45 -2.11 -23.04
CA ILE A 78 7.33 -1.26 -23.43
C ILE A 78 7.88 -0.37 -24.54
N LYS A 79 7.67 -0.76 -25.80
CA LYS A 79 7.89 0.13 -26.94
C LYS A 79 6.94 1.30 -26.72
N GLU A 80 7.48 2.48 -26.43
CA GLU A 80 6.73 3.72 -26.55
C GLU A 80 6.18 3.75 -27.98
N THR A 81 4.89 3.48 -28.13
CA THR A 81 4.23 3.80 -29.38
C THR A 81 4.17 5.31 -29.37
N GLU A 82 5.01 5.96 -30.18
CA GLU A 82 4.92 7.38 -30.46
C GLU A 82 3.46 7.69 -30.81
N VAL A 83 2.74 8.28 -29.85
CA VAL A 83 1.47 8.93 -30.13
C VAL A 83 1.85 10.19 -30.87
N ILE A 84 1.91 10.09 -32.20
CA ILE A 84 1.99 11.25 -33.08
C ILE A 84 0.69 12.01 -32.86
N ILE A 85 0.75 13.07 -32.06
CA ILE A 85 -0.29 14.10 -32.01
C ILE A 85 -0.13 14.89 -33.31
N GLU A 86 -0.88 14.50 -34.34
CA GLU A 86 -1.08 15.35 -35.50
C GLU A 86 -1.87 16.58 -35.05
N ILE A 87 -1.17 17.71 -34.97
CA ILE A 87 -1.77 19.02 -34.77
C ILE A 87 -2.39 19.42 -36.12
N ALA A 88 -3.61 18.97 -36.40
CA ALA A 88 -4.37 19.46 -37.54
C ALA A 88 -5.08 20.76 -37.15
N LEU A 89 -4.44 21.87 -37.49
CA LEU A 89 -5.09 23.17 -37.71
C LEU A 89 -6.27 23.02 -38.68
N VAL A 90 -7.50 23.22 -38.19
CA VAL A 90 -8.60 23.96 -38.86
C VAL A 90 -9.47 24.61 -37.78
#